data_AF-A0AAW5JPS3-F1
#
_entry.id   AF-A0AAW5JPS3-F1
#
_cell.length_a   1.000
_cell.length_b   1.000
_cell.length_c   1.000
_cell.angle_alpha   90.00
_cell.angle_beta   90.00
_cell.angle_gamma   90.00
#
_symmetry.space_group_name_H-M   'P 1'
#
loop_
_entity.id
_entity.type
_entity.pdbx_description
1 polymer ?
#
loop_
_entity_poly.entity_id
_entity_poly.type
_entity_poly.pdbx_seq_one_letter_code
_entity_poly.pdbx_strand_id
1 'polypeptide(L)' 'MTSMIRVRMGAEDAHYGGNLVDGAHMLHLFGDVATDLLIISDGDEGLFCAYDNV' A
#
# COMPACT_ATOMS: atom_id res chain seq x y z
N MET A 1 -13.53 -11.44 -3.18
CA MET A 1 -12.55 -10.66 -3.94
C MET A 1 -11.30 -10.56 -3.09
N THR A 2 -10.11 -10.77 -3.65
CA THR A 2 -8.85 -10.80 -2.88
C THR A 2 -7.74 -10.17 -3.69
N SER A 3 -6.92 -9.32 -3.06
CA SER A 3 -5.67 -8.78 -3.60
C SER A 3 -4.50 -9.29 -2.75
N MET A 4 -3.33 -9.51 -3.37
CA MET A 4 -2.13 -9.98 -2.70
C MET A 4 -0.88 -9.38 -3.35
N ILE A 5 -0.07 -8.71 -2.55
CA ILE A 5 1.31 -8.35 -2.90
C ILE A 5 2.27 -9.27 -2.15
N ARG A 6 3.16 -9.92 -2.89
CA ARG A 6 4.22 -10.77 -2.34
C ARG A 6 5.56 -10.36 -2.94
N VAL A 7 6.38 -9.71 -2.14
CA VAL A 7 7.70 -9.22 -2.56
C VAL A 7 8.78 -9.66 -1.57
N ARG A 8 10.03 -9.62 -2.00
CA ARG A 8 11.20 -9.82 -1.13
C ARG A 8 11.78 -8.44 -0.81
N MET A 9 12.08 -8.21 0.46
CA MET A 9 12.82 -7.03 0.89
C MET A 9 14.32 -7.20 0.63
N GLY A 10 14.90 -6.22 -0.03
CA GLY A 10 16.32 -6.10 -0.33
C GLY A 10 17.08 -5.30 0.74
N ALA A 11 18.36 -5.05 0.46
CA ALA A 11 19.18 -4.22 1.35
C ALA A 11 18.78 -2.74 1.27
N GLU A 12 18.23 -2.33 0.14
CA GLU A 12 17.67 -1.01 -0.15
C GLU A 12 16.44 -0.66 0.70
N ASP A 13 15.72 -1.65 1.21
CA ASP A 13 14.53 -1.44 2.04
C ASP A 13 14.87 -1.27 3.53
N ALA A 14 16.10 -1.57 3.93
CA ALA A 14 16.54 -1.41 5.32
C ALA A 14 16.62 0.08 5.70
N HIS A 15 15.92 0.44 6.77
CA HIS A 15 15.85 1.83 7.23
C HIS A 15 16.58 2.05 8.56
N TYR A 16 16.49 1.08 9.47
CA TYR A 16 17.16 1.11 10.76
C TYR A 16 18.36 0.16 10.79
N GLY A 17 19.23 0.34 11.78
CA GLY A 17 20.39 -0.51 11.98
C GLY A 17 20.02 -1.99 12.14
N GLY A 18 20.88 -2.88 11.65
CA GLY A 18 20.65 -4.33 11.71
C GLY A 18 19.72 -4.87 10.62
N ASN A 19 19.65 -4.21 9.45
CA ASN A 19 18.80 -4.59 8.32
C ASN A 19 17.29 -4.57 8.64
N LEU A 20 16.88 -3.65 9.54
CA LEU A 20 15.49 -3.54 9.96
C LEU A 20 14.74 -2.57 9.05
N VAL A 21 13.75 -3.08 8.33
CA VAL A 21 12.81 -2.30 7.53
C VAL A 21 11.86 -1.55 8.47
N ASP A 22 11.55 -0.30 8.16
CA ASP A 22 10.60 0.48 8.94
C ASP A 22 9.13 0.08 8.67
N GLY A 23 8.23 0.52 9.55
CA GLY A 23 6.80 0.26 9.41
C GLY A 23 6.10 1.07 8.31
N ALA A 24 6.66 2.21 7.90
CA ALA A 24 6.08 3.02 6.82
C ALA A 24 6.20 2.30 5.47
N HIS A 25 7.26 1.53 5.24
CA HIS A 25 7.36 0.63 4.09
C HIS A 25 6.17 -0.36 4.02
N MET A 26 5.76 -0.92 5.16
CA MET A 26 4.57 -1.78 5.23
C MET A 26 3.27 -1.02 4.94
N LEU A 27 3.17 0.26 5.35
CA LEU A 27 2.01 1.11 5.06
C LEU A 27 1.91 1.43 3.56
N HIS A 28 3.04 1.58 2.86
CA HIS A 28 3.03 1.76 1.41
C HIS A 28 2.43 0.54 0.70
N LEU A 29 2.90 -0.67 1.00
CA LEU A 29 2.36 -1.90 0.43
C LEU A 29 0.89 -2.13 0.80
N PHE A 30 0.50 -1.74 2.00
CA PHE A 30 -0.90 -1.78 2.43
C PHE A 30 -1.78 -0.85 1.58
N GLY A 31 -1.28 0.35 1.27
CA GLY A 31 -1.93 1.29 0.35
C GLY A 31 -2.15 0.68 -1.02
N ASP A 32 -1.13 0.05 -1.60
CA ASP A 32 -1.22 -0.58 -2.92
C ASP A 32 -2.26 -1.72 -2.95
N VAL A 33 -2.31 -2.57 -1.91
CA VAL A 33 -3.35 -3.62 -1.79
C VAL A 33 -4.74 -3.00 -1.65
N ALA A 34 -4.88 -1.90 -0.91
CA ALA A 34 -6.17 -1.22 -0.76
C ALA A 34 -6.64 -0.61 -2.09
N THR A 35 -5.76 0.06 -2.83
CA THR A 35 -6.06 0.61 -4.15
C THR A 35 -6.45 -0.50 -5.13
N ASP A 36 -5.71 -1.61 -5.18
CA ASP A 36 -6.07 -2.74 -6.05
C ASP A 36 -7.44 -3.33 -5.66
N LEU A 37 -7.73 -3.50 -4.36
CA LEU A 37 -9.05 -3.94 -3.90
C LEU A 37 -10.18 -3.01 -4.35
N LEU A 38 -9.99 -1.70 -4.25
CA LEU A 38 -11.00 -0.69 -4.64
C LEU A 38 -11.18 -0.62 -6.15
N ILE A 39 -10.13 -0.80 -6.94
CA ILE A 39 -10.25 -0.91 -8.39
C ILE A 39 -11.11 -2.12 -8.75
N ILE A 40 -10.88 -3.26 -8.11
CA ILE A 40 -11.62 -4.49 -8.44
C ILE A 40 -13.07 -4.40 -7.91
N SER A 41 -13.31 -3.79 -6.76
CA SER A 41 -14.65 -3.73 -6.16
C SER A 41 -15.51 -2.59 -6.70
N ASP A 42 -14.94 -1.40 -6.86
CA ASP A 42 -15.66 -0.14 -7.05
C ASP A 42 -15.33 0.51 -8.41
N GLY A 43 -14.25 0.07 -9.09
CA GLY A 43 -13.85 0.56 -10.40
C GLY A 43 -13.03 1.87 -10.35
N ASP A 44 -12.58 2.29 -9.17
CA ASP A 44 -11.74 3.47 -8.96
C ASP A 44 -10.62 3.21 -7.94
N GLU A 45 -9.67 4.14 -7.84
CA GLU A 45 -8.47 4.01 -7.00
C GLU A 45 -8.70 4.30 -5.51
N GLY A 46 -9.93 4.61 -5.08
CA GLY A 46 -10.24 5.07 -3.73
C GLY A 46 -9.81 6.51 -3.46
N LEU A 47 -9.58 7.31 -4.50
CA LEU A 47 -9.20 8.70 -4.37
C LEU A 47 -10.39 9.47 -3.77
N PHE A 48 -10.18 10.05 -2.59
CA PHE A 48 -11.15 10.86 -1.85
C PHE A 48 -11.58 12.17 -2.57
N CYS A 49 -11.56 12.21 -3.91
CA CYS A 49 -11.91 13.34 -4.78
C CYS A 49 -13.33 13.89 -4.54
N ALA A 50 -14.21 13.17 -3.85
CA ALA A 50 -15.56 13.63 -3.54
C ALA A 50 -15.70 14.38 -2.19
N TYR A 51 -14.63 14.47 -1.37
CA TYR A 51 -14.71 15.15 -0.07
C TYR A 51 -14.73 16.69 -0.18
N ASP A 52 -14.51 17.28 -1.35
CA ASP A 52 -14.66 18.72 -1.58
C ASP A 52 -16.10 19.23 -1.39
N ASN A 53 -17.08 18.32 -1.27
CA ASN A 53 -18.49 18.63 -1.02
C ASN A 53 -18.96 18.33 0.43
N VAL A 54 -18.05 18.24 1.39
CA VAL A 54 -18.37 18.14 2.83
C VAL A 54 -18.04 19.44 3.55
#